data_AF-A0A8H7USL0-F1
#
_entry.id   AF-A0A8H7USL0-F1
#
_cell.length_a   1.000
_cell.length_b   1.000
_cell.length_c   1.000
_cell.angle_alpha   90.00
_cell.angle_beta   90.00
_cell.angle_gamma   90.00
#
_symmetry.space_group_name_H-M   'P 1'
#
loop_
_entity.id
_entity.type
_entity.pdbx_description
1 polymer ?
#
loop_
_entity_poly.entity_id
_entity_poly.type
_entity_poly.pdbx_seq_one_letter_code
_entity_poly.pdbx_strand_id
1 'polypeptide(L)'
;MKPEEIVLQLKKNGTFDDLRKRLLADFQSGAGGENFLEKLKSFMEDMVARDPSLIEKESSAFYELVSAELERAGIYNTIRQEALETLKGEQYQTRVNDEIKTLSGKTDNV
;
A
#
# COMPACT_ATOMS: atom_id res chain seq x y z
N MET A 1 6.89 -27.94 -7.89
CA MET A 1 5.95 -27.31 -6.93
C MET A 1 4.91 -26.55 -7.75
N LYS A 2 3.62 -26.63 -7.39
CA LYS A 2 2.56 -25.85 -8.06
C LYS A 2 2.63 -24.38 -7.63
N PRO A 3 2.17 -23.41 -8.44
CA PRO A 3 2.17 -21.99 -8.06
C PRO A 3 1.50 -21.71 -6.70
N GLU A 4 0.41 -22.41 -6.41
CA GLU A 4 -0.34 -22.29 -5.15
C GLU A 4 0.49 -22.73 -3.93
N GLU A 5 1.28 -23.79 -4.08
CA GLU A 5 2.15 -24.32 -3.03
C GLU A 5 3.32 -23.35 -2.75
N ILE A 6 3.88 -22.73 -3.79
CA ILE A 6 4.93 -21.72 -3.67
C ILE A 6 4.40 -20.50 -2.90
N VAL A 7 3.23 -20.00 -3.26
CA VAL A 7 2.58 -18.88 -2.54
C VAL A 7 2.35 -19.23 -1.08
N LEU A 8 1.92 -20.45 -0.78
CA LEU A 8 1.70 -20.90 0.60
C LEU A 8 3.01 -20.94 1.40
N GLN A 9 4.11 -21.37 0.78
CA GLN A 9 5.44 -21.37 1.41
C GLN A 9 5.97 -19.95 1.65
N LEU A 10 5.83 -19.05 0.66
CA LEU A 10 6.20 -17.63 0.78
C LEU A 10 5.40 -16.88 1.86
N LYS A 11 4.19 -17.34 2.17
CA LYS A 11 3.41 -16.84 3.30
C LYS A 11 3.91 -17.40 4.63
N LYS A 12 4.28 -18.69 4.67
CA LYS A 12 4.74 -19.37 5.89
C LYS A 12 6.13 -18.94 6.34
N ASN A 13 7.05 -18.69 5.41
CA ASN A 13 8.43 -18.32 5.70
C ASN A 13 8.60 -16.81 6.02
N GLY A 14 7.52 -16.02 5.94
CA GLY A 14 7.54 -14.59 6.26
C GLY A 14 7.92 -13.66 5.10
N THR A 15 8.31 -14.18 3.93
CA THR A 15 8.71 -13.35 2.78
C THR A 15 7.62 -12.35 2.39
N PHE A 16 6.35 -12.77 2.40
CA PHE A 16 5.23 -11.88 2.10
C PHE A 16 5.10 -10.73 3.11
N ASP A 17 5.24 -11.02 4.40
CA ASP A 17 5.12 -10.00 5.44
C ASP A 17 6.29 -9.01 5.40
N ASP A 18 7.50 -9.49 5.12
CA ASP A 18 8.67 -8.63 4.92
C ASP A 18 8.50 -7.67 3.74
N LEU A 19 8.03 -8.19 2.59
CA LEU A 19 7.75 -7.37 1.41
C LEU A 19 6.66 -6.33 1.69
N ARG A 20 5.59 -6.73 2.40
CA ARG A 20 4.51 -5.83 2.82
C ARG A 20 5.03 -4.71 3.73
N LYS A 21 5.84 -5.05 4.73
CA LYS A 21 6.46 -4.07 5.64
C LYS A 21 7.37 -3.11 4.90
N ARG A 22 8.16 -3.62 3.95
CA ARG A 22 9.05 -2.80 3.13
C ARG A 22 8.28 -1.85 2.22
N LEU A 23 7.24 -2.34 1.53
CA LEU A 23 6.36 -1.50 0.72
C LEU A 23 5.75 -0.36 1.56
N LEU A 24 5.30 -0.68 2.77
CA LEU A 24 4.76 0.32 3.68
C LEU A 24 5.83 1.35 4.10
N ALA A 25 7.03 0.90 4.47
CA ALA A 25 8.11 1.79 4.86
C ALA A 25 8.58 2.69 3.71
N ASP A 26 8.73 2.14 2.51
CA ASP A 26 9.10 2.87 1.29
C ASP A 26 8.02 3.91 0.95
N PHE A 27 6.74 3.54 1.10
CA PHE A 27 5.63 4.48 0.92
C PHE A 27 5.66 5.61 1.95
N GLN A 28 5.81 5.29 3.24
CA GLN A 28 5.79 6.27 4.33
C GLN A 28 6.97 7.25 4.31
N SER A 29 8.13 6.81 3.81
CA SER A 29 9.36 7.62 3.77
C SER A 29 9.64 8.26 2.40
N GLY A 30 8.91 7.85 1.37
CA GLY A 30 9.08 8.35 0.00
C GLY A 30 8.08 9.43 -0.38
N ALA A 31 8.34 10.04 -1.54
CA ALA A 31 7.47 11.08 -2.12
C ALA A 31 6.02 10.63 -2.32
N GLY A 32 5.76 9.33 -2.50
CA GLY A 32 4.41 8.79 -2.61
C GLY A 32 3.56 9.03 -1.35
N GLY A 33 4.13 8.78 -0.17
CA GLY A 33 3.45 9.03 1.10
C GLY A 33 3.30 10.52 1.40
N GLU A 34 4.30 11.33 1.09
CA GLU A 34 4.25 12.79 1.25
C GLU A 34 3.14 13.39 0.37
N ASN A 35 3.12 13.05 -0.92
CA ASN A 35 2.08 13.49 -1.86
C ASN A 35 0.68 13.03 -1.45
N PHE A 36 0.57 11.83 -0.86
CA PHE A 36 -0.70 11.34 -0.33
C PHE A 36 -1.20 12.18 0.84
N LEU A 37 -0.32 12.47 1.80
CA LEU A 37 -0.67 13.30 2.95
C LEU A 37 -1.05 14.72 2.54
N GLU A 38 -0.37 15.30 1.55
CA GLU A 38 -0.72 16.60 1.00
C GLU A 38 -2.11 16.58 0.35
N LYS A 39 -2.39 15.59 -0.51
CA LYS A 39 -3.72 15.40 -1.10
C LYS A 39 -4.81 15.24 -0.05
N LEU A 40 -4.57 14.46 1.00
CA LEU A 40 -5.51 14.29 2.12
C LEU A 40 -5.76 15.62 2.84
N LYS A 41 -4.69 16.37 3.14
CA LYS A 41 -4.80 17.65 3.82
C LYS A 41 -5.60 18.65 3.00
N SER A 42 -5.26 18.83 1.72
CA SER A 42 -6.01 19.73 0.83
C SER A 42 -7.47 19.32 0.71
N PHE A 43 -7.75 18.02 0.60
CA PHE A 43 -9.12 17.52 0.52
C PHE A 43 -9.92 17.84 1.79
N MET A 44 -9.33 17.63 2.97
CA MET A 44 -9.97 17.96 4.25
C MET A 44 -10.17 19.47 4.42
N GLU A 45 -9.19 20.29 4.03
CA GLU A 45 -9.31 21.74 4.04
C GLU A 45 -10.46 22.22 3.13
N ASP A 46 -10.58 21.65 1.93
CA ASP A 46 -11.68 21.95 1.00
C ASP A 46 -13.04 21.48 1.52
N MET A 47 -13.10 20.37 2.26
CA MET A 47 -14.33 19.92 2.91
C MET A 47 -14.77 20.88 4.00
N VAL A 48 -13.85 21.27 4.88
CA VAL A 48 -14.13 22.22 5.97
C VAL A 48 -14.46 23.61 5.45
N ALA A 49 -13.81 24.06 4.37
CA ALA A 49 -14.14 25.33 3.73
C ALA A 49 -15.56 25.34 3.15
N ARG A 50 -16.03 24.19 2.64
CA ARG A 50 -17.40 24.02 2.13
C ARG A 50 -18.44 23.89 3.25
N ASP A 51 -18.08 23.22 4.34
CA ASP A 51 -18.93 23.06 5.52
C ASP A 51 -18.12 23.24 6.81
N PRO A 52 -18.07 24.47 7.35
CA PRO A 52 -17.33 24.76 8.59
C PRO A 52 -17.87 24.02 9.82
N SER A 53 -19.14 23.58 9.79
CA SER A 53 -19.75 22.83 10.91
C SER A 53 -19.12 21.45 11.11
N LEU A 54 -18.36 20.96 10.12
CA LEU A 54 -17.60 19.71 10.24
C LEU A 54 -16.58 19.74 11.39
N ILE A 55 -16.04 20.91 11.74
CA ILE A 55 -15.10 21.06 12.87
C ILE A 55 -15.79 20.81 14.22
N GLU A 56 -17.10 21.08 14.30
CA GLU A 56 -17.88 20.92 15.53
C GLU A 56 -18.39 19.49 15.74
N LYS A 57 -18.18 18.60 14.75
CA LYS A 57 -18.59 17.20 14.86
C LYS A 57 -17.67 16.43 15.82
N GLU A 58 -18.30 15.48 16.52
CA GLU A 58 -17.57 14.44 17.25
C GLU A 58 -16.57 13.73 16.34
N SER A 59 -15.39 13.45 16.89
CA SER A 59 -14.22 12.95 16.13
C SER A 59 -14.54 11.69 15.31
N SER A 60 -15.33 10.76 15.86
CA SER A 60 -15.74 9.55 15.15
C SER A 60 -16.66 9.83 13.97
N ALA A 61 -17.65 10.70 14.13
CA ALA A 61 -18.58 11.08 13.07
C ALA A 61 -17.88 11.87 11.96
N PHE A 62 -16.92 12.72 12.32
CA PHE A 62 -16.06 13.40 11.35
C PHE A 62 -15.21 12.40 10.56
N TYR A 63 -14.57 11.45 11.25
CA TYR A 63 -13.75 10.41 10.63
C TYR A 63 -14.55 9.57 9.62
N GLU A 64 -15.75 9.12 9.99
CA GLU A 64 -16.62 8.33 9.11
C GLU A 64 -16.99 9.12 7.84
N LEU A 65 -17.37 10.38 8.01
CA LEU A 65 -17.76 11.27 6.91
C LEU A 65 -16.58 11.52 5.96
N VAL A 66 -15.42 11.89 6.50
CA VAL A 66 -14.20 12.12 5.70
C VAL A 66 -13.77 10.85 4.98
N SER A 67 -13.79 9.70 5.66
CA SER A 67 -13.44 8.42 5.05
C SER A 67 -14.34 8.07 3.86
N ALA A 68 -15.65 8.28 4.00
CA ALA A 68 -16.61 8.06 2.93
C ALA A 68 -16.39 9.00 1.73
N GLU A 69 -16.08 10.27 1.99
CA GLU A 69 -15.80 11.25 0.94
C GLU A 69 -14.48 10.98 0.22
N LEU A 70 -13.43 10.57 0.95
CA LEU A 70 -12.15 10.15 0.37
C LEU A 70 -12.31 8.93 -0.54
N GLU A 71 -13.16 7.98 -0.15
CA GLU A 71 -13.46 6.80 -0.95
C GLU A 71 -14.25 7.16 -2.21
N ARG A 72 -15.26 8.03 -2.10
CA ARG A 72 -16.01 8.57 -3.26
C ARG A 72 -15.11 9.34 -4.22
N ALA A 73 -14.16 10.10 -3.70
CA ALA A 73 -13.18 10.83 -4.48
C ALA A 73 -12.11 9.93 -5.12
N GLY A 74 -12.08 8.63 -4.80
CA GLY A 74 -11.14 7.67 -5.39
C GLY A 74 -9.70 7.85 -4.91
N ILE A 75 -9.48 8.58 -3.83
CA ILE A 75 -8.13 8.88 -3.32
C ILE A 75 -7.42 7.58 -2.92
N TYR A 76 -8.09 6.67 -2.21
CA TYR A 76 -7.52 5.36 -1.85
C TYR A 76 -7.27 4.47 -3.06
N ASN A 77 -8.15 4.50 -4.07
CA ASN A 77 -7.96 3.73 -5.30
C ASN A 77 -6.73 4.19 -6.08
N THR A 78 -6.47 5.50 -6.11
CA THR A 78 -5.28 6.06 -6.77
C THR A 78 -4.00 5.53 -6.13
N ILE A 79 -3.88 5.64 -4.80
CA ILE A 79 -2.73 5.12 -4.05
C ILE A 79 -2.57 3.62 -4.21
N ARG A 80 -3.68 2.88 -4.23
CA ARG A 80 -3.65 1.44 -4.47
C ARG A 80 -3.02 1.11 -5.82
N GLN A 81 -3.37 1.84 -6.89
CA GLN A 81 -2.76 1.61 -8.20
C GLN A 81 -1.27 1.97 -8.19
N GLU A 82 -0.89 3.09 -7.60
CA GLU A 82 0.53 3.49 -7.47
C GLU A 82 1.36 2.45 -6.70
N ALA A 83 0.80 1.89 -5.62
CA ALA A 83 1.43 0.81 -4.86
C ALA A 83 1.57 -0.48 -5.69
N LEU A 84 0.55 -0.84 -6.49
CA LEU A 84 0.61 -1.99 -7.38
C LEU A 84 1.66 -1.81 -8.48
N GLU A 85 1.83 -0.60 -9.02
CA GLU A 85 2.90 -0.31 -9.98
C GLU A 85 4.28 -0.39 -9.33
N THR A 86 4.43 0.10 -8.10
CA THR A 86 5.69 -0.03 -7.33
C THR A 86 6.12 -1.49 -7.19
N LEU A 87 5.16 -2.39 -6.96
CA LEU A 87 5.43 -3.83 -6.84
C LEU A 87 5.92 -4.47 -8.15
N LYS A 88 5.71 -3.84 -9.31
CA LYS A 88 6.28 -4.30 -10.59
C LYS A 88 7.74 -3.88 -10.77
N GLY A 89 8.26 -3.03 -9.90
CA GLY A 89 9.65 -2.59 -9.92
C GLY A 89 10.63 -3.75 -9.73
N GLU A 90 11.80 -3.63 -10.35
CA GLU A 90 12.86 -4.65 -10.37
C GLU A 90 13.24 -5.14 -8.96
N GLN A 91 13.36 -4.23 -7.99
CA GLN A 91 13.68 -4.56 -6.60
C GLN A 91 12.71 -5.57 -5.97
N TYR A 92 11.40 -5.43 -6.24
CA TYR A 92 10.37 -6.31 -5.71
C TYR A 92 10.31 -7.63 -6.49
N GLN A 93 10.39 -7.55 -7.83
CA GLN A 93 10.34 -8.72 -8.70
C GLN A 93 11.55 -9.64 -8.50
N THR A 94 12.76 -9.09 -8.42
CA THR A 94 13.99 -9.87 -8.19
C THR A 94 13.93 -10.62 -6.87
N ARG A 95 13.53 -9.96 -5.78
CA ARG A 95 13.40 -10.61 -4.47
C ARG A 95 12.37 -11.74 -4.47
N VAL A 96 11.21 -11.53 -5.11
CA VAL A 96 10.21 -12.60 -5.25
C VAL A 96 10.75 -13.76 -6.08
N ASN A 97 11.44 -13.48 -7.20
CA ASN A 97 12.02 -14.50 -8.07
C ASN A 97 13.10 -15.32 -7.38
N ASP A 98 13.99 -14.68 -6.61
CA ASP A 98 15.05 -15.36 -5.86
C ASP A 98 14.48 -16.31 -4.80
N GLU A 99 13.41 -15.90 -4.12
CA GLU A 99 12.75 -16.74 -3.13
C GLU A 99 12.02 -17.93 -3.78
N ILE A 100 11.38 -17.70 -4.94
CA ILE A 100 10.77 -18.76 -5.74
C ILE A 100 11.84 -19.78 -6.20
N LYS A 101 13.01 -19.32 -6.64
CA LYS A 101 14.12 -20.21 -7.04
C LYS A 101 14.59 -21.07 -5.88
N THR A 102 14.77 -20.44 -4.71
CA THR A 102 15.17 -21.11 -3.46
C THR A 102 14.18 -22.21 -3.08
N LEU A 103 12.88 -21.91 -3.12
CA LEU A 103 11.81 -22.87 -2.83
C LEU A 103 11.65 -23.97 -3.89
N SER A 104 12.03 -23.68 -5.15
CA SER A 104 11.94 -24.62 -6.27
C SER A 104 13.14 -25.56 -6.38
N GLY A 105 14.16 -25.41 -5.53
CA GLY A 105 15.37 -26.24 -5.55
C GLY A 105 16.24 -26.05 -6.80
N LYS A 106 16.03 -24.98 -7.57
CA LYS A 106 16.93 -24.58 -8.66
C LYS A 106 17.99 -23.66 -8.08
N THR A 107 18.94 -24.23 -7.34
CA THR A 107 20.27 -23.63 -7.19
C THR A 107 20.96 -23.84 -8.53
N ASP A 108 21.28 -22.76 -9.23
CA ASP A 108 22.16 -22.85 -10.39
C ASP A 108 23.50 -23.44 -9.91
N ASN A 109 23.75 -24.70 -10.24
CA ASN A 109 25.07 -25.31 -10.09
C ASN A 109 26.00 -24.56 -11.03
N VAL A 110 26.84 -23.69 -10.45
CA VAL A 110 28.09 -23.23 -11.07
C VAL A 110 29.10 -24.38 -11.01
#